data_AF-A0AAP2XPN6-F1
#
_entry.id   AF-A0AAP2XPN6-F1
#
_cell.length_a   1.000
_cell.length_b   1.000
_cell.length_c   1.000
_cell.angle_alpha   90.00
_cell.angle_beta   90.00
_cell.angle_gamma   90.00
#
_symmetry.space_group_name_H-M   'P 1'
#
loop_
_entity.id
_entity.type
_entity.pdbx_description
1 polymer ?
#
loop_
_entity_poly.entity_id
_entity_poly.type
_entity_poly.pdbx_seq_one_letter_code
_entity_poly.pdbx_strand_id
1 'polypeptide(L)' 'MNEISKLYVVTVNIANEKYYLSSLSGTISKCICDSLIFPNENVACFYATRMENIYQDSLGKVESVAFHELI' A
#
# COMPACT_ATOMS: atom_id res chain seq x y z
N MET A 1 16.09 14.62 14.56
CA MET A 1 15.34 13.47 14.00
C MET A 1 14.39 14.03 12.98
N ASN A 2 14.56 13.73 11.69
CA ASN A 2 13.54 14.08 10.70
C ASN A 2 12.31 13.23 11.04
N GLU A 3 11.26 13.86 11.57
CA GLU A 3 9.96 13.22 11.70
C GLU A 3 9.56 12.73 10.31
N ILE A 4 9.30 11.42 10.19
CA ILE A 4 8.67 10.90 8.98
C ILE A 4 7.23 11.38 9.03
N SER A 5 7.00 12.58 8.49
CA SER A 5 5.71 13.25 8.56
C SER A 5 4.63 12.61 7.68
N LYS A 6 5.03 11.72 6.76
CA LYS A 6 4.12 11.01 5.85
C LYS A 6 4.63 9.60 5.58
N LEU A 7 3.74 8.64 5.75
CA LEU A 7 3.92 7.25 5.37
C LEU A 7 2.97 6.93 4.22
N TYR A 8 3.41 6.10 3.31
CA TYR A 8 2.64 5.73 2.12
C TYR A 8 2.33 4.25 2.16
N VAL A 9 1.12 3.87 1.80
CA VAL A 9 0.70 2.47 1.64
C VAL A 9 0.11 2.28 0.26
N VAL A 10 0.23 1.07 -0.27
CA VAL A 10 -0.41 0.68 -1.53
C VAL A 10 -1.67 -0.10 -1.18
N THR A 11 -2.80 0.44 -1.62
CA THR A 11 -4.11 -0.16 -1.51
C THR A 11 -4.48 -0.82 -2.83
N VAL A 12 -5.04 -2.03 -2.79
CA VAL A 12 -5.56 -2.74 -3.95
C VAL A 12 -7.04 -3.04 -3.71
N ASN A 13 -7.92 -2.66 -4.64
CA ASN A 13 -9.34 -2.98 -4.56
C ASN A 13 -9.66 -4.19 -5.44
N ILE A 14 -10.04 -5.31 -4.83
CA ILE A 14 -10.41 -6.55 -5.51
C ILE A 14 -11.85 -6.90 -5.14
N ALA A 15 -12.72 -7.08 -6.14
CA ALA A 15 -14.12 -7.47 -5.92
C ALA A 15 -14.86 -6.61 -4.87
N ASN A 16 -14.69 -5.28 -4.94
CA ASN A 16 -15.22 -4.29 -3.99
C ASN A 16 -14.68 -4.36 -2.55
N GLU A 17 -13.66 -5.16 -2.29
CA GLU A 17 -12.98 -5.20 -1.00
C GLU A 17 -11.62 -4.51 -1.07
N LYS A 18 -11.28 -3.80 0.01
CA LYS A 18 -10.00 -3.10 0.18
C LYS A 18 -8.95 -4.05 0.74
N TYR A 19 -7.80 -4.11 0.07
CA TYR A 19 -6.62 -4.82 0.51
C TYR A 19 -5.41 -3.88 0.52
N TYR A 20 -4.38 -4.24 1.27
CA TYR A 20 -3.13 -3.52 1.39
C TYR A 20 -1.98 -4.43 0.97
N LEU A 21 -1.02 -3.88 0.24
CA LEU A 21 0.20 -4.61 -0.10
C LEU A 21 0.95 -5.03 1.16
N SER A 22 1.36 -6.28 1.27
CA SER A 22 2.09 -6.83 2.43
C SER A 22 3.56 -7.11 2.10
N SER A 23 4.35 -7.48 3.11
CA SER A 23 5.81 -7.57 3.03
C SER A 23 6.40 -8.59 2.05
N LEU A 24 5.59 -9.43 1.42
CA LEU A 24 6.04 -10.37 0.39
C LEU A 24 5.61 -9.86 -0.99
N SER A 25 6.52 -9.98 -1.95
CA SER A 25 6.32 -9.56 -3.34
C SER A 25 5.06 -10.18 -3.94
N GLY A 26 3.97 -9.42 -3.99
CA GLY A 26 2.70 -9.85 -4.60
C GLY A 26 1.66 -10.43 -3.64
N THR A 27 1.85 -10.36 -2.31
CA THR A 27 0.79 -10.71 -1.36
C THR A 27 0.09 -9.46 -0.83
N ILE A 28 -1.22 -9.57 -0.65
CA ILE A 28 -2.07 -8.51 -0.11
C ILE A 28 -2.73 -8.98 1.20
N SER A 29 -2.94 -8.08 2.15
CA SER A 29 -3.65 -8.33 3.42
C SER A 29 -4.86 -7.41 3.53
N LYS A 30 -5.92 -7.84 4.23
CA LYS A 30 -7.03 -6.96 4.61
C LYS A 30 -6.68 -6.07 5.81
N CYS A 31 -5.61 -6.42 6.54
CA CYS A 31 -5.15 -5.67 7.70
C CYS A 31 -4.03 -4.71 7.30
N ILE A 32 -4.16 -3.44 7.66
CA ILE A 32 -3.13 -2.42 7.41
C ILE A 32 -1.87 -2.68 8.24
N CYS A 33 -1.97 -3.35 9.39
CA CYS A 33 -0.79 -3.67 10.23
C CYS A 33 0.16 -4.67 9.57
N ASP A 34 -0.35 -5.50 8.66
CA ASP A 34 0.46 -6.41 7.84
C ASP A 34 0.94 -5.76 6.54
N SER A 35 0.60 -4.48 6.34
CA SER A 35 0.92 -3.77 5.11
C SER A 35 2.36 -3.27 5.09
N LEU A 36 2.91 -3.19 3.88
CA LEU A 36 4.22 -2.62 3.67
C LEU A 36 4.11 -1.11 3.64
N ILE A 37 4.77 -0.49 4.62
CA ILE A 37 4.86 0.95 4.74
C ILE A 37 6.00 1.48 3.88
N PHE A 38 5.70 2.37 2.96
CA PHE A 38 6.67 3.02 2.10
C PHE A 38 7.06 4.40 2.65
N PRO A 39 8.37 4.70 2.73
CA PRO A 39 8.86 6.00 3.17
C PRO A 39 8.75 7.08 2.09
N ASN A 40 8.41 6.70 0.86
CA ASN A 40 8.43 7.58 -0.30
C ASN A 40 7.28 7.23 -1.26
N GLU A 41 6.53 8.25 -1.70
CA GLU A 41 5.43 8.14 -2.64
C GLU A 41 5.83 7.48 -3.96
N ASN A 42 6.99 7.86 -4.52
CA ASN A 42 7.48 7.30 -5.79
C ASN A 42 7.71 5.79 -5.69
N VAL A 43 8.18 5.33 -4.53
CA VAL A 43 8.37 3.89 -4.27
C VAL A 43 7.01 3.22 -4.16
N ALA A 44 6.07 3.81 -3.41
CA ALA A 44 4.71 3.28 -3.33
C ALA A 44 4.03 3.18 -4.72
N CYS A 45 4.16 4.23 -5.55
CA CYS A 45 3.63 4.25 -6.92
C CYS A 45 4.24 3.16 -7.79
N PHE A 46 5.55 2.95 -7.72
CA PHE A 46 6.22 1.86 -8.44
C PHE A 46 5.61 0.49 -8.09
N TYR A 47 5.37 0.22 -6.82
CA TYR A 47 4.73 -1.02 -6.38
C TYR A 47 3.24 -1.09 -6.75
N ALA A 48 2.52 0.03 -6.71
CA ALA A 48 1.13 0.11 -7.15
C ALA A 48 0.99 -0.31 -8.62
N THR A 49 1.82 0.22 -9.52
CA THR A 49 1.86 -0.19 -10.93
C THR A 49 2.22 -1.67 -11.09
N ARG A 50 3.11 -2.21 -10.25
CA ARG A 50 3.36 -3.67 -10.28
C ARG A 50 2.14 -4.48 -9.86
N MET A 51 1.36 -4.01 -8.89
CA MET A 51 0.11 -4.66 -8.50
C MET A 51 -0.93 -4.63 -9.60
N GLU A 52 -1.06 -3.53 -10.34
CA GLU A 52 -1.97 -3.44 -11.51
C GLU A 52 -1.62 -4.48 -12.59
N ASN A 53 -0.33 -4.80 -12.77
CA ASN A 53 0.10 -5.84 -13.70
C ASN A 53 -0.25 -7.26 -13.21
N ILE A 54 -0.27 -7.49 -11.89
CA ILE A 54 -0.58 -8.79 -11.29
C ILE A 54 -2.10 -8.99 -11.20
N TYR A 55 -2.82 -7.94 -10.84
CA TYR A 55 -4.26 -7.92 -10.66
C TYR A 55 -4.89 -6.99 -11.71
N GLN A 56 -5.05 -7.48 -12.94
CA GLN A 56 -5.47 -6.69 -14.11
C GLN A 56 -6.83 -5.96 -13.95
N ASP A 57 -7.66 -6.40 -13.01
CA ASP A 57 -8.96 -5.79 -12.66
C ASP A 57 -8.93 -5.00 -11.34
N SER A 58 -7.75 -4.76 -10.77
CA SER A 58 -7.59 -4.14 -9.45
C SER A 58 -6.57 -3.01 -9.50
N LEU A 59 -7.06 -1.78 -9.40
CA LEU A 59 -6.23 -0.59 -9.40
C LEU A 59 -5.47 -0.48 -8.08
N GLY A 60 -4.14 -0.51 -8.15
CA GLY A 60 -3.26 -0.17 -7.05
C GLY A 60 -3.30 1.34 -6.83
N LYS A 61 -3.84 1.80 -5.69
CA LYS A 61 -3.89 3.21 -5.30
C LYS A 61 -2.93 3.47 -4.16
N VAL A 62 -2.13 4.52 -4.27
CA VAL A 62 -1.27 4.97 -3.17
C VAL A 62 -2.08 5.87 -2.25
N GLU A 63 -2.10 5.53 -0.96
CA GLU A 63 -2.70 6.36 0.08
C GLU A 63 -1.61 6.85 1.04
N SER A 64 -1.70 8.11 1.45
CA SER A 64 -0.88 8.64 2.55
C SER A 64 -1.61 8.39 3.85
N VAL A 65 -0.95 7.71 4.79
CA VAL A 65 -1.54 7.31 6.07
C VAL A 65 -0.78 8.01 7.18
N ALA A 66 -1.53 8.53 8.16
CA ALA A 66 -0.92 9.14 9.34
C ALA A 66 -0.45 8.04 10.30
N PHE A 67 0.66 8.26 11.00
CA PHE A 67 1.25 7.24 11.88
C PHE A 67 0.27 6.69 12.93
N HIS A 68 -0.67 7.52 13.41
CA HIS A 68 -1.68 7.11 14.39
C HIS A 68 -2.78 6.19 13.83
N GLU A 69 -2.91 6.05 12.50
CA GLU A 69 -3.83 5.11 11.86
C GLU A 69 -3.20 3.72 11.67
N LEU A 70 -1.91 3.57 12.04
CA LEU A 70 -1.14 2.33 11.96
C LEU A 70 -1.01 1.62 13.33
N ILE A 71 -1.55 2.19 14.41
CA ILE A 71 -1.44 1.71 15.80
C ILE A 71 -2.80 1.21 16.29
#